data_AF-A0A838E9X5-F1
#
_entry.id   AF-A0A838E9X5-F1
#
_cell.length_a   1.000
_cell.length_b   1.000
_cell.length_c   1.000
_cell.angle_alpha   90.00
_cell.angle_beta   90.00
_cell.angle_gamma   90.00
#
_symmetry.space_group_name_H-M   'P 1'
#
loop_
_entity.id
_entity.type
_entity.pdbx_description
1 polymer ?
#
loop_
_entity_poly.entity_id
_entity_poly.type
_entity_poly.pdbx_seq_one_letter_code
_entity_poly.pdbx_strand_id
1 'polypeptide(L)'
;MPRRGTGLIDGVRVRLGGNVEKRLAQVRQEMARLRAELRVLDEQVTYARELADDADTRAVVSQTPLADRERGDAQDGLRRVRRQHDEAVARVAELVAEQDALLERLLPRTEAGRGDG
;
A
#
# COMPACT_ATOMS: atom_id res chain seq x y z
N MET A 1 54.62 -6.10 7.23
CA MET A 1 53.55 -6.95 7.82
C MET A 1 52.20 -6.49 7.28
N PRO A 2 51.52 -7.22 6.37
CA PRO A 2 50.25 -6.76 5.81
C PRO A 2 49.07 -7.16 6.72
N ARG A 3 48.21 -6.19 7.02
CA ARG A 3 46.97 -6.39 7.79
C ARG A 3 45.95 -7.16 6.95
N ARG A 4 45.70 -8.43 7.29
CA ARG A 4 44.58 -9.22 6.79
C ARG A 4 43.35 -8.93 7.66
N GLY A 5 42.36 -8.23 7.12
CA GLY A 5 41.11 -7.96 7.82
C GLY A 5 39.97 -7.42 6.93
N THR A 6 40.28 -6.85 5.76
CA THR A 6 39.31 -6.07 4.98
C THR A 6 38.36 -6.91 4.11
N GLY A 7 38.75 -8.10 3.64
CA GLY A 7 37.95 -8.88 2.66
C GLY A 7 36.66 -9.51 3.19
N LEU A 8 36.57 -9.82 4.49
CA LEU A 8 35.37 -10.44 5.07
C LEU A 8 34.24 -9.41 5.26
N ILE A 9 34.60 -8.18 5.61
CA ILE A 9 33.65 -7.09 5.86
C ILE A 9 33.03 -6.60 4.53
N ASP A 10 33.82 -6.50 3.47
CA ASP A 10 33.31 -6.14 2.14
C ASP A 10 32.39 -7.23 1.55
N GLY A 11 32.73 -8.51 1.71
CA GLY A 11 31.87 -9.61 1.24
C GLY A 11 30.52 -9.73 1.99
N VAL A 12 30.46 -9.30 3.25
CA VAL A 12 29.19 -9.19 4.00
C VAL A 12 28.40 -7.97 3.52
N ARG A 13 29.05 -6.82 3.30
CA ARG A 13 28.41 -5.60 2.79
C ARG A 13 27.78 -5.80 1.41
N VAL A 14 28.47 -6.46 0.47
CA VAL A 14 27.96 -6.77 -0.87
C VAL A 14 26.74 -7.71 -0.81
N ARG A 15 26.79 -8.75 0.03
CA ARG A 15 25.65 -9.68 0.21
C ARG A 15 24.46 -9.01 0.88
N LEU A 16 24.69 -8.15 1.87
CA LEU A 16 23.63 -7.37 2.51
C LEU A 16 22.98 -6.40 1.51
N GLY A 17 23.77 -5.72 0.67
CA GLY A 17 23.26 -4.87 -0.40
C GLY A 17 22.36 -5.62 -1.37
N GLY A 18 22.82 -6.76 -1.90
CA GLY A 18 22.03 -7.56 -2.85
C GLY A 18 20.72 -8.11 -2.25
N ASN A 19 20.70 -8.45 -0.96
CA ASN A 19 19.47 -8.86 -0.28
C ASN A 19 18.48 -7.70 -0.10
N VAL A 20 18.97 -6.50 0.20
CA VAL A 20 18.12 -5.30 0.35
C VAL A 20 17.58 -4.87 -1.01
N GLU A 21 18.37 -4.89 -2.07
CA GLU A 21 17.93 -4.61 -3.44
C GLU A 21 16.84 -5.58 -3.91
N LYS A 22 17.02 -6.89 -3.63
CA LYS A 22 16.00 -7.89 -3.95
C LYS A 22 14.68 -7.62 -3.22
N ARG A 23 14.75 -7.25 -1.93
CA ARG A 23 13.56 -6.90 -1.15
C ARG A 23 12.90 -5.63 -1.67
N LEU A 24 13.69 -4.61 -2.02
CA LEU A 24 13.20 -3.37 -2.62
C LEU A 24 12.45 -3.62 -3.94
N ALA A 25 12.95 -4.53 -4.78
CA ALA A 25 12.27 -4.92 -6.02
C ALA A 25 10.90 -5.60 -5.73
N GLN A 26 10.85 -6.48 -4.73
CA GLN A 26 9.59 -7.13 -4.30
C GLN A 26 8.58 -6.11 -3.78
N VAL A 27 9.00 -5.20 -2.90
CA VAL A 27 8.16 -4.12 -2.36
C VAL A 27 7.60 -3.25 -3.48
N ARG A 28 8.44 -2.85 -4.45
CA ARG A 28 8.00 -2.07 -5.62
C ARG A 28 6.97 -2.82 -6.47
N GLN A 29 7.15 -4.11 -6.68
CA GLN A 29 6.20 -4.95 -7.42
C GLN A 29 4.86 -5.06 -6.70
N GLU A 30 4.88 -5.29 -5.38
CA GLU A 30 3.67 -5.36 -4.56
C GLU A 30 2.93 -4.02 -4.54
N MET A 31 3.65 -2.89 -4.37
CA MET A 31 3.08 -1.55 -4.45
C MET A 31 2.43 -1.27 -5.81
N ALA A 32 3.06 -1.67 -6.91
CA ALA A 32 2.51 -1.49 -8.25
C ALA A 32 1.20 -2.26 -8.43
N ARG A 33 1.16 -3.51 -7.94
CA ARG A 33 -0.05 -4.33 -7.94
C ARG A 33 -1.17 -3.69 -7.11
N LEU A 34 -0.90 -3.32 -5.86
CA LEU A 34 -1.90 -2.72 -4.97
C LEU A 34 -2.40 -1.37 -5.48
N ARG A 35 -1.56 -0.56 -6.11
CA ARG A 35 -2.00 0.69 -6.75
C ARG A 35 -2.92 0.46 -7.95
N ALA A 36 -2.71 -0.62 -8.70
CA ALA A 36 -3.63 -1.00 -9.76
C ALA A 36 -4.96 -1.50 -9.19
N GLU A 37 -4.91 -2.29 -8.12
CA GLU A 37 -6.09 -2.78 -7.40
C GLU A 37 -6.90 -1.63 -6.77
N LEU A 38 -6.23 -0.63 -6.18
CA LEU A 38 -6.85 0.57 -5.62
C LEU A 38 -7.68 1.34 -6.65
N ARG A 39 -7.20 1.46 -7.90
CA ARG A 39 -7.98 2.12 -8.97
C ARG A 39 -9.31 1.41 -9.22
N VAL A 40 -9.29 0.07 -9.20
CA VAL A 40 -10.51 -0.73 -9.36
C VAL A 40 -11.41 -0.58 -8.13
N LEU A 41 -10.83 -0.59 -6.93
CA LEU A 41 -11.59 -0.39 -5.69
C LEU A 41 -12.21 1.01 -5.60
N ASP A 42 -11.53 2.05 -6.10
CA ASP A 42 -12.06 3.41 -6.18
C ASP A 42 -13.32 3.48 -7.06
N GLU A 43 -13.28 2.83 -8.23
CA GLU A 43 -14.43 2.71 -9.12
C GLU A 43 -15.57 1.93 -8.45
N GLN A 44 -15.27 0.81 -7.81
CA GLN A 44 -16.27 0.01 -7.11
C GLN A 44 -16.87 0.74 -5.90
N VAL A 45 -16.08 1.51 -5.16
CA VAL A 45 -16.55 2.36 -4.05
C VAL A 45 -17.49 3.43 -4.59
N THR A 46 -17.18 4.04 -5.73
CA THR A 46 -18.03 5.05 -6.36
C THR A 46 -19.36 4.44 -6.78
N TYR A 47 -19.31 3.33 -7.53
CA TYR A 47 -20.51 2.62 -7.97
C TYR A 47 -21.37 2.10 -6.81
N ALA A 48 -20.76 1.54 -5.77
CA ALA A 48 -21.50 1.06 -4.60
C ALA A 48 -22.14 2.20 -3.80
N ARG A 49 -21.59 3.42 -3.83
CA ARG A 49 -22.22 4.60 -3.24
C ARG A 49 -23.48 4.98 -4.01
N GLU A 50 -23.38 5.05 -5.34
CA GLU A 50 -24.53 5.35 -6.21
C GLU A 50 -25.66 4.34 -6.00
N LEU A 51 -25.34 3.04 -5.93
CA LEU A 51 -26.34 2.01 -5.63
C LEU A 51 -26.98 2.16 -4.24
N ALA A 52 -26.19 2.51 -3.22
CA ALA A 52 -26.71 2.71 -1.88
C ALA A 52 -27.62 3.94 -1.79
N ASP A 53 -27.27 5.03 -2.47
CA ASP A 53 -28.05 6.27 -2.51
C ASP A 53 -29.38 6.07 -3.27
N ASP A 54 -29.34 5.33 -4.39
CA ASP A 54 -30.53 4.93 -5.14
C ASP A 54 -31.48 4.05 -4.31
N ALA A 55 -30.91 3.06 -3.60
CA ALA A 55 -31.70 2.15 -2.76
C ALA A 55 -32.31 2.90 -1.55
N ASP A 56 -31.60 3.87 -0.98
CA ASP A 56 -32.14 4.72 0.09
C ASP A 56 -33.33 5.56 -0.41
N THR A 57 -33.19 6.18 -1.58
CA THR A 57 -34.27 6.93 -2.22
C THR A 57 -35.50 6.04 -2.45
N ARG A 58 -35.33 4.82 -2.98
CA ARG A 58 -36.45 3.88 -3.21
C ARG A 58 -37.10 3.41 -1.92
N ALA A 59 -36.32 3.14 -0.88
CA ALA A 59 -36.85 2.74 0.42
C ALA A 59 -37.74 3.82 1.03
N VAL A 60 -37.28 5.08 1.00
CA VAL A 60 -38.05 6.23 1.51
C VAL A 60 -39.34 6.45 0.73
N VAL A 61 -39.30 6.33 -0.60
CA VAL A 61 -40.47 6.56 -1.46
C VAL A 61 -41.48 5.42 -1.37
N SER A 62 -41.01 4.17 -1.42
CA SER A 62 -41.89 3.00 -1.56
C SER A 62 -42.42 2.52 -0.21
N GLN A 63 -41.67 2.74 0.87
CA GLN A 63 -42.03 2.35 2.24
C GLN A 63 -42.44 0.87 2.37
N THR A 64 -41.80 0.01 1.57
CA THR A 64 -42.06 -1.43 1.59
C THR A 64 -40.95 -2.18 2.31
N PRO A 65 -41.26 -3.30 3.01
CA PRO A 65 -40.24 -4.14 3.63
C PRO A 65 -39.19 -4.67 2.64
N LEU A 66 -39.55 -4.82 1.36
CA LEU A 66 -38.61 -5.25 0.32
C LEU A 66 -37.57 -4.14 0.04
N ALA A 67 -38.01 -2.90 -0.13
CA ALA A 67 -37.11 -1.78 -0.39
C ALA A 67 -36.17 -1.50 0.81
N ASP A 68 -36.64 -1.69 2.04
CA ASP A 68 -35.79 -1.59 3.23
C ASP A 68 -34.67 -2.65 3.26
N ARG A 69 -34.96 -3.87 2.79
CA ARG A 69 -33.95 -4.95 2.67
C ARG A 69 -32.93 -4.63 1.59
N GLU A 70 -33.39 -4.23 0.40
CA GLU A 70 -32.51 -3.85 -0.71
C GLU A 70 -31.56 -2.69 -0.33
N ARG A 71 -32.06 -1.70 0.41
CA ARG A 71 -31.22 -0.64 1.00
C ARG A 71 -30.17 -1.23 1.95
N GLY A 72 -30.56 -2.15 2.83
CA GLY A 72 -29.63 -2.83 3.74
C GLY A 72 -28.50 -3.54 2.99
N ASP A 73 -28.85 -4.32 1.98
CA ASP A 73 -27.90 -5.07 1.15
C ASP A 73 -26.94 -4.13 0.40
N ALA A 74 -27.45 -3.04 -0.18
CA ALA A 74 -26.62 -2.04 -0.86
C ALA A 74 -25.64 -1.35 0.10
N GLN A 75 -26.11 -0.98 1.30
CA GLN A 75 -25.26 -0.41 2.33
C GLN A 75 -24.19 -1.39 2.83
N ASP A 76 -24.51 -2.68 2.96
CA ASP A 76 -23.53 -3.71 3.32
C ASP A 76 -22.48 -3.92 2.22
N GLY A 77 -22.91 -3.92 0.95
CA GLY A 77 -22.01 -3.92 -0.20
C GLY A 77 -21.04 -2.75 -0.16
N LEU A 78 -21.55 -1.52 0.04
CA LEU A 78 -20.73 -0.32 0.17
C LEU A 78 -19.74 -0.41 1.35
N ARG A 79 -20.20 -0.87 2.51
CA ARG A 79 -19.34 -1.06 3.69
C ARG A 79 -18.20 -2.06 3.40
N ARG A 80 -18.50 -3.14 2.68
CA ARG A 80 -17.51 -4.17 2.33
C ARG A 80 -16.43 -3.63 1.41
N VAL A 81 -16.80 -2.97 0.31
CA VAL A 81 -15.82 -2.45 -0.65
C VAL A 81 -14.99 -1.31 -0.06
N ARG A 82 -15.58 -0.46 0.79
CA ARG A 82 -14.83 0.57 1.53
C ARG A 82 -13.77 -0.04 2.43
N ARG A 83 -14.08 -1.10 3.17
CA ARG A 83 -13.08 -1.79 4.00
C ARG A 83 -11.93 -2.35 3.16
N GLN A 84 -12.21 -2.99 2.03
CA GLN A 84 -11.18 -3.51 1.13
C GLN A 84 -10.30 -2.39 0.56
N HIS A 85 -10.90 -1.27 0.15
CA HIS A 85 -10.18 -0.08 -0.26
C HIS A 85 -9.24 0.42 0.86
N ASP A 86 -9.76 0.59 2.08
CA ASP A 86 -9.00 1.13 3.20
C ASP A 86 -7.84 0.21 3.63
N GLU A 87 -8.07 -1.12 3.60
CA GLU A 87 -7.03 -2.12 3.82
C GLU A 87 -5.91 -2.04 2.76
N ALA A 88 -6.27 -1.86 1.48
CA ALA A 88 -5.30 -1.70 0.41
C ALA A 88 -4.51 -0.39 0.53
N VAL A 89 -5.15 0.71 0.91
CA VAL A 89 -4.47 2.00 1.20
C VAL A 89 -3.47 1.84 2.34
N ALA A 90 -3.89 1.23 3.46
CA ALA A 90 -3.03 0.99 4.60
C ALA A 90 -1.81 0.14 4.21
N ARG A 91 -2.03 -0.92 3.43
CA ARG A 91 -0.94 -1.79 2.95
C ARG A 91 0.05 -1.05 2.05
N VAL A 92 -0.42 -0.17 1.17
CA VAL A 92 0.47 0.67 0.35
C VAL A 92 1.30 1.60 1.24
N ALA A 93 0.71 2.21 2.27
CA ALA A 93 1.45 3.07 3.20
C ALA A 93 2.54 2.30 3.97
N GLU A 94 2.25 1.09 4.43
CA GLU A 94 3.24 0.20 5.06
C GLU A 94 4.41 -0.12 4.11
N LEU A 95 4.11 -0.44 2.84
CA LEU A 95 5.13 -0.75 1.84
C LEU A 95 5.98 0.47 1.47
N VAL A 96 5.41 1.69 1.49
CA VAL A 96 6.18 2.93 1.33
C VAL A 96 7.16 3.10 2.48
N ALA A 97 6.71 2.95 3.74
CA ALA A 97 7.58 3.05 4.90
C ALA A 97 8.68 1.96 4.88
N GLU A 98 8.34 0.74 4.46
CA GLU A 98 9.32 -0.33 4.27
C GLU A 98 10.35 0.02 3.18
N GLN A 99 9.90 0.56 2.04
CA GLN A 99 10.79 1.03 0.97
C GLN A 99 11.77 2.08 1.48
N ASP A 100 11.30 3.08 2.21
CA ASP A 100 12.16 4.14 2.75
C ASP A 100 13.21 3.56 3.69
N ALA A 101 12.82 2.68 4.61
CA ALA A 101 13.76 2.00 5.50
C ALA A 101 14.79 1.12 4.76
N LEU A 102 14.41 0.49 3.65
CA LEU A 102 15.33 -0.27 2.80
C LEU A 102 16.28 0.65 2.03
N LEU A 103 15.80 1.79 1.56
CA LEU A 103 16.63 2.79 0.87
C LEU A 103 17.65 3.43 1.81
N GLU A 104 17.29 3.74 3.06
CA GLU A 104 18.22 4.23 4.09
C GLU A 104 19.37 3.23 4.36
N ARG A 105 19.09 1.92 4.26
CA ARG A 105 20.11 0.87 4.43
C ARG A 105 21.06 0.75 3.25
N LEU A 106 20.61 1.07 2.03
CA LEU A 106 21.44 1.09 0.82
C LEU A 106 22.22 2.40 0.68
N LEU A 107 21.60 3.49 1.10
CA LEU A 107 22.12 4.85 1.06
C LEU A 107 22.29 5.34 2.50
N PRO A 108 23.26 4.82 3.27
CA PRO A 108 23.55 5.39 4.57
C PRO A 108 23.79 6.87 4.33
N ARG A 109 22.95 7.69 4.99
CA ARG A 109 22.85 9.13 4.80
C ARG A 109 24.22 9.70 4.49
N THR A 110 24.41 10.16 3.27
CA THR A 110 25.58 10.94 2.86
C THR A 110 25.52 12.27 3.61
N GLU A 111 25.75 12.25 4.91
CA GLU A 111 25.95 13.45 5.70
C GLU A 111 27.29 14.05 5.27
N ALA A 112 27.17 15.13 4.49
CA ALA A 112 27.68 16.44 4.89
C ALA A 112 29.03 16.39 5.63
N GLY A 113 30.11 16.36 4.85
CA GLY A 113 31.47 16.38 5.38
C GLY A 113 32.53 16.57 4.31
N ARG A 114 32.31 17.52 3.39
CA ARG A 114 33.37 18.17 2.59
C ARG A 114 32.92 19.58 2.20
N GLY A 115 32.58 20.35 3.23
CA GLY A 115 32.63 21.81 3.22
C GLY A 115 33.65 22.21 4.26
N ASP A 116 34.90 21.80 4.05
CA ASP A 116 36.05 22.37 4.73
C ASP A 116 37.12 22.54 3.65
N GLY A 117 37.45 23.80 3.37
CA GLY A 117 38.21 24.27 2.22
C GLY A 117 37.96 25.75 1.98
#